data_AF-A0A1F9ASZ4-F1
#
_entry.id   AF-A0A1F9ASZ4-F1
#
_cell.length_a   1.000
_cell.length_b   1.000
_cell.length_c   1.000
_cell.angle_alpha   90.00
_cell.angle_beta   90.00
_cell.angle_gamma   90.00
#
_symmetry.space_group_name_H-M   'P 1'
#
loop_
_entity.id
_entity.type
_entity.pdbx_description
1 polymer ?
#
loop_
_entity_poly.entity_id
_entity_poly.type
_entity_poly.pdbx_seq_one_letter_code
_entity_poly.pdbx_strand_id
1 'polypeptide(L)' 'MILYKVFLKNYDLKKGELIGILPERRKDLRGKTPAESGLKWAKSVFSDVVKDKRAIFVVTKEVKDGDEKQ' A
#
# COMPACT_ATOMS: atom_id res chain seq x y z
N MET A 1 2.29 -10.17 9.88
CA MET A 1 2.70 -8.82 9.40
C MET A 1 1.83 -8.41 8.21
N ILE A 2 1.50 -7.13 7.98
CA ILE A 2 0.76 -6.71 6.77
C ILE A 2 1.73 -6.07 5.77
N LEU A 3 1.67 -6.48 4.51
CA LEU A 3 2.37 -5.81 3.42
C LEU A 3 1.39 -5.00 2.58
N TYR A 4 1.65 -3.70 2.44
CA TYR A 4 0.92 -2.84 1.51
C TYR A 4 1.69 -2.75 0.20
N LYS A 5 1.17 -3.38 -0.85
CA LYS A 5 1.64 -3.11 -2.21
C LYS A 5 0.99 -1.81 -2.68
N VAL A 6 1.81 -0.81 -2.97
CA VAL A 6 1.35 0.52 -3.36
C VAL A 6 1.42 0.66 -4.86
N PHE A 7 0.29 1.04 -5.46
CA PHE A 7 0.17 1.20 -6.89
C PHE A 7 -0.22 2.63 -7.24
N LEU A 8 0.27 3.09 -8.39
CA LEU A 8 -0.19 4.30 -9.05
C LEU A 8 -1.08 3.92 -10.23
N LYS A 9 -2.29 4.47 -10.28
CA LYS A 9 -3.22 4.26 -11.40
C LYS A 9 -2.69 4.99 -12.63
N ASN A 10 -2.35 4.22 -13.66
CA ASN A 10 -2.12 4.72 -15.00
C ASN A 10 -3.47 4.75 -15.74
N TYR A 11 -4.01 5.96 -15.95
CA TYR A 11 -5.31 6.17 -16.58
C TYR A 11 -5.31 5.79 -18.07
N ASP A 12 -4.17 5.91 -18.73
CA ASP A 12 -4.03 5.62 -20.17
C ASP A 12 -4.07 4.11 -20.43
N LEU A 13 -3.44 3.32 -19.55
CA LEU A 13 -3.32 1.87 -19.72
C LEU A 13 -4.35 1.07 -18.92
N LYS A 14 -5.23 1.73 -18.14
CA LYS A 14 -6.14 1.10 -17.16
C LYS A 14 -5.44 0.08 -16.25
N LYS A 15 -4.16 0.31 -15.96
CA LYS A 15 -3.30 -0.58 -15.15
C LYS A 15 -2.76 0.17 -13.94
N GLY A 16 -2.46 -0.57 -12.88
CA GLY A 16 -1.71 -0.05 -11.73
C GLY A 16 -0.23 -0.35 -11.89
N GLU A 17 0.62 0.68 -11.81
CA GLU A 17 2.07 0.52 -11.72
C GLU A 17 2.47 0.35 -10.26
N LEU A 18 3.21 -0.70 -9.92
CA LEU A 18 3.71 -0.90 -8.55
C LEU A 18 4.82 0.11 -8.27
N ILE A 19 4.60 1.03 -7.33
CA ILE A 19 5.56 2.07 -6.97
C ILE A 19 6.30 1.78 -5.67
N GLY A 20 5.84 0.80 -4.89
CA GLY A 20 6.55 0.39 -3.68
C GLY A 20 5.79 -0.61 -2.81
N ILE A 21 6.45 -1.04 -1.75
CA ILE A 21 5.91 -1.94 -0.73
C ILE A 21 6.16 -1.33 0.64
N LEU A 22 5.12 -1.21 1.47
CA LEU A 22 5.21 -0.73 2.85
C LEU A 22 4.90 -1.87 3.83
N PRO A 23 5.90 -2.34 4.62
CA PRO A 23 5.68 -3.34 5.65
C PRO A 23 5.12 -2.70 6.93
N GLU A 24 3.87 -3.02 7.27
CA GLU A 24 3.22 -2.58 8.50
C GLU A 24 3.62 -3.48 9.66
N ARG A 25 4.33 -2.87 10.61
CA ARG A 25 4.80 -3.53 11.83
C ARG A 25 3.89 -3.25 13.04
N ARG A 26 2.99 -2.27 12.95
CA ARG A 26 2.07 -1.95 14.05
C ARG A 26 1.03 -3.06 14.17
N LYS A 27 0.83 -3.54 15.40
CA LYS A 27 -0.26 -4.47 15.74
C LYS A 27 -1.62 -3.76 15.84
N ASP A 28 -1.60 -2.48 16.18
CA ASP A 28 -2.80 -1.64 16.29
C ASP A 28 -2.82 -0.56 15.19
N LEU A 29 -3.89 -0.58 14.39
CA LEU A 29 -4.16 0.37 13.30
C LEU A 29 -4.96 1.60 13.74
N ARG A 30 -5.14 1.78 15.06
CA ARG A 30 -5.86 2.89 15.69
C ARG A 30 -7.30 3.00 15.18
N GLY A 31 -8.00 1.87 15.17
CA GLY A 31 -9.39 1.76 14.73
C GLY A 31 -9.63 1.86 13.22
N LYS A 32 -8.58 1.87 12.39
CA LYS A 32 -8.70 1.83 10.93
C LYS A 32 -8.62 0.40 10.40
N THR A 33 -9.26 0.16 9.26
CA THR A 33 -9.01 -1.06 8.48
C THR A 33 -7.57 -1.06 7.92
N PRO A 34 -6.99 -2.24 7.63
CA PRO A 34 -5.70 -2.35 6.95
C PRO A 34 -5.61 -1.51 5.69
N ALA A 35 -6.66 -1.50 4.87
CA ALA A 35 -6.69 -0.72 3.62
C ALA A 35 -6.64 0.78 3.87
N GLU A 36 -7.40 1.31 4.84
CA GLU A 36 -7.40 2.73 5.17
C GLU A 36 -6.07 3.19 5.78
N SER A 37 -5.51 2.39 6.69
CA SER A 37 -4.19 2.66 7.28
C SER A 37 -3.11 2.68 6.21
N GLY A 38 -3.08 1.65 5.36
CA GLY A 38 -2.15 1.52 4.26
C GLY A 38 -2.27 2.65 3.24
N LEU A 39 -3.50 3.03 2.86
CA LEU A 39 -3.72 4.12 1.92
C LEU A 39 -3.27 5.47 2.49
N LYS A 40 -3.58 5.74 3.76
CA LYS A 40 -3.13 6.96 4.43
C LYS A 40 -1.61 7.03 4.48
N TRP A 41 -0.94 5.93 4.82
CA TRP A 41 0.51 5.87 4.88
C TRP A 41 1.15 6.00 3.50
N ALA A 42 0.64 5.27 2.49
CA ALA A 42 1.09 5.38 1.11
C ALA A 42 0.98 6.81 0.57
N LYS A 43 -0.13 7.49 0.80
CA LYS A 43 -0.29 8.91 0.42
C LYS A 43 0.71 9.83 1.12
N SER A 44 1.12 9.51 2.34
CA SER A 44 2.12 10.29 3.08
C SER A 44 3.55 10.05 2.60
N VAL A 45 3.88 8.85 2.12
CA VAL A 45 5.23 8.49 1.68
C VAL A 45 5.45 8.85 0.21
N PHE A 46 4.45 8.60 -0.64
CA PHE A 46 4.57 8.74 -2.08
C PHE A 46 3.98 10.04 -2.63
N SER A 47 3.50 10.95 -1.77
CA SER A 47 2.87 12.20 -2.21
C SER A 47 3.73 13.05 -3.13
N ASP A 48 5.03 13.01 -2.90
CA ASP A 48 5.98 13.96 -3.48
C ASP A 48 6.60 13.38 -4.77
N VAL A 49 6.44 12.09 -4.99
CA VAL A 49 6.93 11.37 -6.18
C VAL A 49 5.83 11.09 -7.20
N VAL A 50 4.56 11.38 -6.88
CA VAL A 50 3.43 11.21 -7.81
C VAL A 50 2.75 12.55 -8.09
N LYS A 51 2.34 12.74 -9.35
CA LYS A 51 1.62 13.96 -9.78
C LYS A 51 0.21 14.05 -9.20
N ASP A 52 -0.48 12.91 -9.05
CA ASP A 52 -1.83 12.85 -8.47
C ASP A 52 -1.91 11.83 -7.32
N LYS A 53 -2.08 12.34 -6.10
CA LYS A 53 -2.21 11.52 -4.88
C LYS A 53 -3.50 10.70 -4.86
N ARG A 54 -4.52 11.06 -5.63
CA ARG A 54 -5.79 10.31 -5.75
C ARG A 54 -5.63 9.06 -6.62
N ALA A 55 -4.62 9.04 -7.48
CA ALA A 55 -4.26 7.88 -8.28
C ALA A 55 -3.56 6.78 -7.46
N ILE A 56 -3.14 7.05 -6.23
CA ILE A 56 -2.52 6.06 -5.34
C ILE A 56 -3.61 5.13 -4.79
N PHE A 57 -3.39 3.82 -4.90
CA PHE A 57 -4.19 2.80 -4.22
C PHE A 57 -3.29 1.70 -3.65
N VAL A 58 -3.81 0.96 -2.68
CA VAL A 58 -3.04 -0.09 -1.97
C VAL A 58 -3.75 -1.42 -2.04
N VAL A 59 -2.96 -2.49 -2.17
CA VAL A 59 -3.43 -3.86 -2.01
C VAL A 59 -2.75 -4.44 -0.77
N THR A 60 -3.57 -4.93 0.15
CA THR A 60 -3.10 -5.54 1.40
C THR A 60 -2.82 -7.01 1.17
N LYS A 61 -1.61 -7.47 1.49
CA LYS A 61 -1.30 -8.91 1.63
C LYS A 61 -0.98 -9.17 3.10
N GLU A 62 -1.79 -10.00 3.74
CA GLU A 62 -1.41 -10.54 5.04
C GLU A 62 -0.27 -11.54 4.84
N VAL A 63 0.82 -11.33 5.57
CA VAL A 63 1.91 -12.29 5.67
C VAL A 63 1.72 -13.01 6.98
N LYS A 64 1.38 -14.29 6.89
CA LYS A 64 1.42 -15.18 8.05
C LYS A 64 2.90 -15.41 8.38
N ASP A 65 3.24 -15.33 9.66
CA ASP A 65 4.58 -15.69 10.15
C ASP A 65 4.80 -17.18 9.82
N GLY A 66 5.41 -17.45 8.66
CA GLY A 66 5.50 -18.79 8.06
C GLY A 66 5.66 -18.81 6.53
N ASP A 67 5.27 -17.72 5.84
CA ASP A 67 5.42 -17.60 4.37
C ASP A 67 6.83 -17.12 3.93
N GLU A 68 7.89 -17.48 4.67
CA GLU A 68 9.29 -17.23 4.28
C GLU A 68 9.88 -18.31 3.35
N LYS A 69 9.05 -19.19 2.77
CA LYS A 69 9.53 -20.15 1.76
C LYS A 69 8.57 -20.30 0.59
N GLN A 70 8.91 -19.67 -0.54
CA GLN A 70 9.19 -20.37 -1.80
C GLN A 70 9.88 -19.45 -2.80
#